data_AF-A0A841JBY9-F1
#
_entry.id   AF-A0A841JBY9-F1
#
_cell.length_a   1.000
_cell.length_b   1.000
_cell.length_c   1.000
_cell.angle_alpha   90.00
_cell.angle_beta   90.00
_cell.angle_gamma   90.00
#
_symmetry.space_group_name_H-M   'P 1'
#
loop_
_entity.id
_entity.type
_entity.pdbx_description
1 polymer ?
#
loop_
_entity_poly.entity_id
_entity_poly.type
_entity_poly.pdbx_seq_one_letter_code
_entity_poly.pdbx_strand_id
1 'polypeptide(L)'
;MKKYRYGLLIGLFILIAGACRQNDLNDLSLIKNTDRDISGAGTNTGGITTDNETVKVPFKISLSGPATKAFQVGITLNNDTVNKLIANGILKNAIVLPAGTIDYSSVINVLFGADTATSVATIRLSAIEANYGKNVAFAFKLTDPGKGNQIKGGQSNILVVLDTKAVVKESDIHYLSLLNGGGIMNVDYQKNYTTSPAGITIPLTINLAGVPAGAFNVKVKLNMDTISTLVKSKVLPDNTIALKPDQFTIDTLIRVNSNAATAQIRLSIGWPVFDANIAAGKRFGFAVSLVSPTKHILHPTNSKLIVLVQPEVNLDNNSYITGNGTGLKAEYFSNNQQLDFDGRKPDLVRVESTIDWPNDGVWQPTIPNISHDNCSTRWTGEFLAPVRGEYVFWQNEWDDGSRLFIDGKAIINDFTTEWDKDSRTAKIFLERGKRYKIEADHRQNGGGKRARLTFEVPSAGINGRRIVPQSQLYPAP
;
A
#
# COMPACT_ATOMS: atom_id res chain seq x y z
N MET A 1 47.86 -20.08 108.53
CA MET A 1 46.98 -19.86 107.34
C MET A 1 47.37 -18.56 106.62
N LYS A 2 48.63 -18.51 106.19
CA LYS A 2 49.25 -17.51 105.32
C LYS A 2 49.45 -18.24 103.99
N LYS A 3 48.92 -17.73 102.86
CA LYS A 3 49.45 -17.88 101.48
C LYS A 3 48.43 -17.64 100.34
N TYR A 4 47.12 -17.52 100.59
CA TYR A 4 46.14 -17.46 99.48
C TYR A 4 45.28 -16.19 99.35
N ARG A 5 45.56 -15.12 100.11
CA ARG A 5 44.76 -13.86 100.02
C ARG A 5 45.38 -12.73 99.20
N TYR A 6 46.66 -12.82 98.84
CA TYR A 6 47.31 -11.82 97.97
C TYR A 6 47.29 -12.17 96.48
N GLY A 7 46.98 -13.42 96.11
CA GLY A 7 46.87 -13.84 94.69
C GLY A 7 45.59 -13.38 94.01
N LEU A 8 44.48 -13.24 94.76
CA LEU A 8 43.18 -12.92 94.17
C LEU A 8 43.00 -11.41 93.89
N LEU A 9 43.66 -10.53 94.65
CA LEU A 9 43.60 -9.08 94.46
C LEU A 9 44.56 -8.56 93.37
N ILE A 10 45.63 -9.31 93.07
CA ILE A 10 46.52 -9.01 91.94
C ILE A 10 45.93 -9.55 90.62
N GLY A 11 45.22 -10.69 90.66
CA GLY A 11 44.53 -11.24 89.49
C GLY A 11 43.38 -10.35 88.96
N LEU A 12 42.66 -9.65 89.85
CA LEU A 12 41.54 -8.79 89.45
C LEU A 12 42.02 -7.44 88.86
N PHE A 13 43.19 -6.93 89.26
CA PHE A 13 43.80 -5.74 88.64
C PHE A 13 44.43 -6.03 87.26
N ILE A 14 44.88 -7.28 87.02
CA ILE A 14 45.42 -7.68 85.70
C ILE A 14 44.30 -7.90 84.67
N LEU A 15 43.10 -8.30 85.09
CA LEU A 15 41.94 -8.44 84.19
C LEU A 15 41.31 -7.10 83.78
N ILE A 16 41.47 -6.03 84.58
CA ILE A 16 41.02 -4.67 84.19
C ILE A 16 42.06 -3.96 83.31
N ALA A 17 43.35 -4.27 83.47
CA ALA A 17 44.41 -3.76 82.57
C ALA A 17 44.41 -4.45 81.19
N GLY A 18 43.90 -5.69 81.08
CA GLY A 18 43.71 -6.39 79.80
C GLY A 18 42.44 -6.00 79.03
N ALA A 19 41.48 -5.34 79.69
CA ALA A 19 40.20 -4.92 79.08
C ALA A 19 40.26 -3.53 78.43
N CYS A 20 41.36 -2.80 78.59
CA CYS A 20 41.68 -1.60 77.82
C CYS A 20 42.93 -1.87 76.96
N ARG A 21 42.86 -2.83 76.03
CA ARG A 21 43.59 -2.61 74.79
C ARG A 21 43.01 -1.33 74.22
N GLN A 22 43.80 -0.25 74.25
CA GLN A 22 43.60 0.86 73.33
C GLN A 22 43.44 0.22 71.96
N ASN A 23 42.21 0.18 71.47
CA ASN A 23 42.00 0.02 70.05
C ASN A 23 42.82 1.14 69.42
N ASP A 24 43.77 0.79 68.56
CA ASP A 24 44.56 1.70 67.74
C ASP A 24 43.63 2.48 66.80
N LEU A 25 42.81 3.36 67.37
CA LEU A 25 41.93 4.31 66.68
C LEU A 25 42.60 5.67 66.56
N ASN A 26 43.77 5.86 67.18
CA ASN A 26 44.54 7.10 67.15
C ASN A 26 45.47 7.22 65.93
N ASP A 27 45.54 6.21 65.06
CA ASP A 27 46.31 6.27 63.82
C ASP A 27 45.42 6.24 62.56
N LEU A 28 44.22 6.82 62.67
CA LEU A 28 43.45 7.26 61.51
C LEU A 28 44.13 8.51 60.91
N SER A 29 45.27 8.31 60.26
CA SER A 29 45.82 9.33 59.39
C SER A 29 44.77 9.67 58.32
N LEU A 30 44.52 10.98 58.11
CA LEU A 30 43.65 11.43 57.03
C LEU A 30 44.19 10.86 55.72
N ILE A 31 43.34 10.18 54.94
CA ILE A 31 43.72 9.67 53.63
C ILE A 31 44.25 10.83 52.81
N LYS A 32 45.55 10.77 52.49
CA LYS A 32 46.23 11.83 51.74
C LYS A 32 45.58 11.92 50.37
N ASN A 33 45.00 13.08 50.06
CA ASN A 33 44.41 13.31 48.75
C ASN A 33 45.49 13.19 47.69
N THR A 34 45.26 12.28 46.75
CA THR A 34 46.15 12.05 45.62
C THR A 34 45.32 12.20 44.37
N ASP A 35 45.67 13.18 43.54
CA ASP A 35 45.02 13.39 42.26
C ASP A 35 45.19 12.17 41.36
N ARG A 36 44.17 11.86 40.57
CA ARG A 36 44.13 10.72 39.67
C ARG A 36 44.07 11.19 38.23
N ASP A 37 44.80 10.47 37.38
CA ASP A 37 44.58 10.49 35.93
C ASP A 37 43.33 9.66 35.58
N ILE A 38 42.41 10.24 34.81
CA ILE A 38 41.24 9.57 34.25
C ILE A 38 41.46 9.25 32.77
N SER A 39 41.05 8.05 32.35
CA SER A 39 41.08 7.59 30.96
C SER A 39 39.73 7.00 30.55
N GLY A 40 39.37 7.16 29.27
CA GLY A 40 38.26 6.43 28.68
C GLY A 40 38.61 4.96 28.50
N ALA A 41 37.78 4.05 29.03
CA ALA A 41 38.05 2.60 29.01
C ALA A 41 37.18 1.84 27.99
N GLY A 42 36.34 2.54 27.24
CA GLY A 42 35.47 1.95 26.21
C GLY A 42 34.19 1.32 26.76
N THR A 43 33.59 0.41 25.98
CA THR A 43 32.38 -0.32 26.35
C THR A 43 32.62 -1.43 27.35
N ASN A 44 31.63 -1.68 28.21
CA ASN A 44 31.53 -2.92 28.96
C ASN A 44 30.54 -3.86 28.22
N THR A 45 31.06 -4.63 27.26
CA THR A 45 30.23 -5.44 26.34
C THR A 45 29.39 -6.50 27.03
N GLY A 46 29.75 -6.96 28.23
CA GLY A 46 29.00 -7.96 29.01
C GLY A 46 27.73 -7.44 29.69
N GLY A 47 27.44 -6.13 29.63
CA GLY A 47 26.28 -5.51 30.28
C GLY A 47 25.27 -4.89 29.32
N ILE A 48 25.36 -5.16 28.02
CA ILE A 48 24.40 -4.63 27.04
C ILE A 48 23.04 -5.29 27.24
N THR A 49 21.99 -4.49 27.37
CA THR A 49 20.60 -4.98 27.46
C THR A 49 19.74 -4.32 26.39
N THR A 50 18.89 -5.11 25.76
CA THR A 50 17.97 -4.65 24.71
C THR A 50 16.53 -4.78 25.21
N ASP A 51 15.72 -3.75 24.99
CA ASP A 51 14.27 -3.79 25.09
C ASP A 51 13.66 -3.48 23.71
N ASN A 52 12.33 -3.34 23.64
CA ASN A 52 11.62 -3.17 22.38
C ASN A 52 11.88 -1.83 21.66
N GLU A 53 12.42 -0.82 22.35
CA GLU A 53 12.67 0.52 21.76
C GLU A 53 14.12 0.97 21.87
N THR A 54 14.89 0.40 22.78
CA THR A 54 16.22 0.87 23.14
C THR A 54 17.22 -0.23 23.42
N VAL A 55 18.49 0.10 23.22
CA VAL A 55 19.65 -0.69 23.60
C VAL A 55 20.44 0.11 24.62
N LYS A 56 20.57 -0.43 25.83
CA LYS A 56 21.36 0.16 26.91
C LYS A 56 22.77 -0.38 26.85
N VAL A 57 23.74 0.52 26.74
CA VAL A 57 25.15 0.21 26.54
C VAL A 57 25.95 0.80 27.69
N PRO A 58 26.40 -0.01 28.65
CA PRO A 58 27.29 0.46 29.69
C PRO A 58 28.68 0.74 29.13
N PHE A 59 29.26 1.84 29.57
CA PHE A 59 30.63 2.25 29.25
C PHE A 59 31.37 2.67 30.52
N LYS A 60 32.70 2.62 30.47
CA LYS A 60 33.55 2.76 31.66
C LYS A 60 34.63 3.81 31.48
N ILE A 61 34.97 4.48 32.59
CA ILE A 61 36.23 5.21 32.77
C ILE A 61 37.12 4.48 33.77
N SER A 62 38.44 4.58 33.59
CA SER A 62 39.43 4.01 34.52
C SER A 62 40.29 5.11 35.12
N LEU A 63 40.63 4.94 36.39
CA LEU A 63 41.52 5.83 37.13
C LEU A 63 42.89 5.17 37.27
N SER A 64 43.94 6.00 37.39
CA SER A 64 45.31 5.54 37.72
C SER A 64 45.47 4.89 39.10
N GLY A 65 44.45 4.97 39.95
CA GLY A 65 44.37 4.30 41.24
C GLY A 65 43.05 4.64 41.96
N PRO A 66 42.76 4.04 43.13
CA PRO A 66 41.53 4.27 43.88
C PRO A 66 41.28 5.76 44.17
N ALA A 67 40.04 6.21 43.93
CA ALA A 67 39.62 7.57 44.19
C ALA A 67 39.68 7.88 45.69
N THR A 68 40.41 8.92 46.08
CA THR A 68 40.52 9.32 47.50
C THR A 68 39.35 10.21 47.95
N LYS A 69 38.48 10.63 47.03
CA LYS A 69 37.24 11.40 47.24
C LYS A 69 36.22 11.01 46.18
N ALA A 70 34.93 11.16 46.48
CA ALA A 70 33.91 11.12 45.44
C ALA A 70 33.98 12.39 44.58
N PHE A 71 33.84 12.24 43.26
CA PHE A 71 33.86 13.36 42.31
C PHE A 71 33.05 13.03 41.05
N GLN A 72 32.91 14.01 40.16
CA GLN A 72 32.23 13.86 38.89
C GLN A 72 33.19 14.09 37.74
N VAL A 73 32.98 13.39 36.63
CA VAL A 73 33.65 13.62 35.34
C VAL A 73 32.58 13.97 34.31
N GLY A 74 32.74 15.10 33.65
CA GLY A 74 31.86 15.52 32.55
C GLY A 74 32.12 14.69 31.30
N ILE A 75 31.07 14.49 30.50
CA ILE A 75 31.16 13.86 29.18
C ILE A 75 30.32 14.59 28.14
N THR A 76 30.85 14.68 26.93
CA THR A 76 30.18 15.29 25.76
C THR A 76 30.28 14.38 24.55
N LEU A 77 29.22 14.25 23.76
CA LEU A 77 29.25 13.45 22.53
C LEU A 77 30.24 14.05 21.51
N ASN A 78 31.07 13.20 20.91
CA ASN A 78 32.17 13.58 20.02
C ASN A 78 32.20 12.67 18.78
N ASN A 79 31.25 12.89 17.86
CA ASN A 79 31.15 12.11 16.63
C ASN A 79 32.32 12.33 15.66
N ASP A 80 33.04 13.45 15.75
CA ASP A 80 34.21 13.74 14.91
C ASP A 80 35.34 12.73 15.10
N THR A 81 35.51 12.22 16.33
CA THR A 81 36.49 11.18 16.61
C THR A 81 36.16 9.91 15.84
N VAL A 82 34.90 9.49 15.84
CA VAL A 82 34.45 8.30 15.11
C VAL A 82 34.62 8.49 13.60
N ASN A 83 34.20 9.65 13.07
CA ASN A 83 34.35 9.98 11.66
C ASN A 83 35.81 9.93 11.19
N LYS A 84 36.74 10.47 11.99
CA LYS A 84 38.19 10.39 11.69
C LYS A 84 38.69 8.96 11.70
N LEU A 85 38.27 8.13 12.66
CA LEU A 85 38.68 6.73 12.72
C LEU A 85 38.14 5.91 11.54
N ILE A 86 36.93 6.21 11.05
CA ILE A 86 36.37 5.60 9.84
C ILE A 86 37.15 6.05 8.61
N ALA A 87 37.38 7.36 8.45
CA ALA A 87 38.11 7.92 7.30
C ALA A 87 39.55 7.38 7.20
N ASN A 88 40.20 7.15 8.35
CA ASN A 88 41.54 6.58 8.42
C ASN A 88 41.57 5.05 8.29
N GLY A 89 40.42 4.39 8.07
CA GLY A 89 40.33 2.94 7.88
C GLY A 89 40.57 2.11 9.15
N ILE A 90 40.61 2.74 10.33
CA ILE A 90 40.77 2.07 11.62
C ILE A 90 39.46 1.37 12.00
N LEU A 91 38.34 2.09 11.91
CA LEU A 91 37.00 1.51 12.09
C LEU A 91 36.43 1.07 10.75
N LYS A 92 36.59 -0.22 10.44
CA LYS A 92 36.06 -0.84 9.22
C LYS A 92 34.59 -1.23 9.41
N ASN A 93 33.81 -1.11 8.34
CA ASN A 93 32.38 -1.46 8.31
C ASN A 93 31.57 -0.75 9.41
N ALA A 94 31.98 0.46 9.82
CA ALA A 94 31.36 1.20 10.91
C ALA A 94 30.58 2.43 10.42
N ILE A 95 29.46 2.71 11.06
CA ILE A 95 28.66 3.92 10.85
C ILE A 95 28.58 4.69 12.17
N VAL A 96 28.74 6.00 12.10
CA VAL A 96 28.55 6.87 13.26
C VAL A 96 27.07 6.98 13.61
N LEU A 97 26.71 6.79 14.87
CA LEU A 97 25.34 7.00 15.33
C LEU A 97 25.04 8.50 15.47
N PRO A 98 23.92 8.99 14.90
CA PRO A 98 23.51 10.38 15.05
C PRO A 98 23.22 10.74 16.51
N ALA A 99 23.54 11.96 16.93
CA ALA A 99 23.38 12.43 18.30
C ALA A 99 21.95 12.24 18.84
N GLY A 100 20.92 12.50 18.02
CA GLY A 100 19.51 12.34 18.42
C GLY A 100 19.04 10.89 18.64
N THR A 101 19.92 9.90 18.46
CA THR A 101 19.62 8.49 18.71
C THR A 101 20.19 7.98 20.03
N ILE A 102 20.94 8.81 20.77
CA ILE A 102 21.67 8.42 21.98
C ILE A 102 21.28 9.34 23.14
N ASP A 103 20.67 8.77 24.16
CA ASP A 103 20.36 9.42 25.43
C ASP A 103 21.43 9.02 26.48
N TYR A 104 22.04 9.98 27.17
CA TYR A 104 23.11 9.72 28.14
C TYR A 104 23.17 10.79 29.24
N SER A 105 23.71 10.44 30.41
CA SER A 105 24.04 11.41 31.46
C SER A 105 25.32 12.17 31.11
N SER A 106 25.30 13.50 31.13
CA SER A 106 26.47 14.34 30.85
C SER A 106 27.55 14.28 31.93
N VAL A 107 27.31 13.54 33.02
CA VAL A 107 28.25 13.34 34.12
C VAL A 107 28.32 11.87 34.53
N ILE A 108 29.53 11.44 34.88
CA ILE A 108 29.83 10.13 35.49
C ILE A 108 30.20 10.37 36.96
N ASN A 109 29.49 9.73 37.88
CA ASN A 109 29.79 9.79 39.31
C ASN A 109 30.87 8.76 39.65
N VAL A 110 31.97 9.21 40.24
CA VAL A 110 33.05 8.36 40.75
C VAL A 110 32.92 8.28 42.27
N LEU A 111 32.76 7.07 42.78
CA LEU A 111 32.64 6.82 44.22
C LEU A 111 34.01 6.81 44.90
N PHE A 112 34.03 7.15 46.19
CA PHE A 112 35.22 7.00 47.02
C PHE A 112 35.71 5.54 47.02
N GLY A 113 37.01 5.34 46.90
CA GLY A 113 37.66 4.02 46.84
C GLY A 113 37.56 3.32 45.48
N ALA A 114 36.80 3.85 44.51
CA ALA A 114 36.66 3.22 43.20
C ALA A 114 37.87 3.49 42.30
N ASP A 115 38.33 2.47 41.58
CA ASP A 115 39.34 2.56 40.52
C ASP A 115 38.72 2.73 39.12
N THR A 116 37.41 2.54 39.03
CA THR A 116 36.62 2.61 37.80
C THR A 116 35.24 3.19 38.09
N ALA A 117 34.62 3.80 37.09
CA ALA A 117 33.24 4.22 37.16
C ALA A 117 32.52 3.94 35.84
N THR A 118 31.24 3.60 35.93
CA THR A 118 30.40 3.25 34.78
C THR A 118 29.26 4.22 34.60
N SER A 119 28.85 4.42 33.36
CA SER A 119 27.60 5.08 32.99
C SER A 119 26.96 4.32 31.83
N VAL A 120 25.72 4.67 31.47
CA VAL A 120 24.93 3.96 30.45
C VAL A 120 24.50 4.94 29.38
N ALA A 121 24.76 4.58 28.11
CA ALA A 121 24.18 5.23 26.96
C ALA A 121 22.96 4.42 26.52
N THR A 122 21.82 5.07 26.32
CA THR A 122 20.59 4.46 25.84
C THR A 122 20.41 4.82 24.37
N ILE A 123 20.49 3.83 23.48
CA ILE A 123 20.47 4.02 22.04
C ILE A 123 19.10 3.60 21.52
N ARG A 124 18.51 4.33 20.58
CA ARG A 124 17.27 3.91 19.91
C ARG A 124 17.50 2.60 19.13
N LEU A 125 16.70 1.57 19.40
CA LEU A 125 16.78 0.27 18.73
C LEU A 125 16.65 0.42 17.22
N SER A 126 15.75 1.29 16.75
CA SER A 126 15.57 1.57 15.32
C SER A 126 16.84 2.08 14.62
N ALA A 127 17.75 2.75 15.35
CA ALA A 127 19.04 3.18 14.81
C ALA A 127 20.03 2.02 14.66
N ILE A 128 19.94 1.01 15.53
CA ILE A 128 20.69 -0.25 15.44
C ILE A 128 20.16 -1.06 14.24
N GLU A 129 18.83 -1.24 14.15
CA GLU A 129 18.16 -1.96 13.07
C GLU A 129 18.44 -1.33 11.69
N ALA A 130 18.39 0.01 11.59
CA ALA A 130 18.74 0.77 10.37
C ALA A 130 20.12 0.45 9.80
N ASN A 131 21.02 -0.05 10.63
CA ASN A 131 22.39 -0.34 10.28
C ASN A 131 22.74 -1.81 10.50
N TYR A 132 21.73 -2.70 10.53
CA TYR A 132 21.94 -4.13 10.73
C TYR A 132 22.98 -4.71 9.74
N GLY A 133 23.90 -5.51 10.27
CA GLY A 133 25.02 -6.08 9.51
C GLY A 133 26.27 -5.19 9.43
N LYS A 134 26.22 -4.00 10.03
CA LYS A 134 27.38 -3.09 10.18
C LYS A 134 27.73 -2.91 11.65
N ASN A 135 28.91 -2.38 11.91
CA ASN A 135 29.23 -1.82 13.22
C ASN A 135 28.59 -0.43 13.34
N VAL A 136 28.10 -0.09 14.51
CA VAL A 136 27.67 1.26 14.84
C VAL A 136 28.54 1.82 15.95
N ALA A 137 28.90 3.10 15.87
CA ALA A 137 29.87 3.69 16.79
C ALA A 137 29.50 5.11 17.19
N PHE A 138 29.88 5.48 18.41
CA PHE A 138 29.85 6.84 18.93
C PHE A 138 31.00 7.01 19.92
N ALA A 139 31.37 8.25 20.21
CA ALA A 139 32.41 8.52 21.21
C ALA A 139 31.97 9.63 22.15
N PHE A 140 32.40 9.54 23.41
CA PHE A 140 32.29 10.62 24.37
C PHE A 140 33.67 11.22 24.64
N LYS A 141 33.77 12.54 24.72
CA LYS A 141 34.93 13.25 25.21
C LYS A 141 34.76 13.55 26.70
N LEU A 142 35.75 13.16 27.50
CA LEU A 142 35.86 13.50 28.90
C LEU A 142 36.15 15.00 29.06
N THR A 143 35.51 15.63 30.03
CA THR A 143 35.69 17.05 30.37
C THR A 143 35.70 17.24 31.88
N ASP A 144 36.46 18.24 32.34
CA ASP A 144 36.40 18.83 33.69
C ASP A 144 36.28 17.81 34.86
N PRO A 145 37.25 16.89 35.01
CA PRO A 145 37.27 16.00 36.16
C PRO A 145 37.38 16.81 37.47
N GLY A 146 36.44 16.57 38.39
CA GLY A 146 36.37 17.33 39.63
C GLY A 146 37.50 17.01 40.62
N LYS A 147 37.64 17.87 41.63
CA LYS A 147 38.48 17.66 42.83
C LYS A 147 39.99 17.51 42.58
N GLY A 148 40.53 18.20 41.57
CA GLY A 148 41.98 18.25 41.31
C GLY A 148 42.50 17.11 40.40
N ASN A 149 41.64 16.17 40.05
CA ASN A 149 41.98 15.11 39.10
C ASN A 149 42.17 15.67 37.69
N GLN A 150 42.82 14.90 36.81
CA GLN A 150 43.13 15.33 35.45
C GLN A 150 42.87 14.24 34.42
N ILE A 151 42.63 14.63 33.17
CA ILE A 151 42.46 13.68 32.08
C ILE A 151 43.84 13.25 31.58
N LYS A 152 44.07 11.94 31.46
CA LYS A 152 45.32 11.41 30.93
C LYS A 152 45.52 11.84 29.48
N GLY A 153 46.70 12.38 29.17
CA GLY A 153 47.05 12.84 27.82
C GLY A 153 46.78 11.78 26.75
N GLY A 154 46.05 12.15 25.70
CA GLY A 154 45.70 11.26 24.59
C GLY A 154 44.60 10.22 24.85
N GLN A 155 44.08 10.12 26.07
CA GLN A 155 43.04 9.13 26.46
C GLN A 155 41.73 9.79 26.92
N SER A 156 41.43 10.96 26.34
CA SER A 156 40.25 11.77 26.68
C SER A 156 38.95 11.29 26.03
N ASN A 157 38.97 10.27 25.17
CA ASN A 157 37.79 9.77 24.50
C ASN A 157 37.41 8.37 24.98
N ILE A 158 36.12 8.17 25.24
CA ILE A 158 35.49 6.86 25.39
C ILE A 158 34.91 6.51 24.03
N LEU A 159 35.51 5.55 23.32
CA LEU A 159 34.97 5.03 22.07
C LEU A 159 34.03 3.86 22.36
N VAL A 160 32.83 3.91 21.78
CA VAL A 160 31.86 2.83 21.79
C VAL A 160 31.68 2.32 20.38
N VAL A 161 31.87 1.01 20.20
CA VAL A 161 31.61 0.30 18.94
C VAL A 161 30.77 -0.92 19.26
N LEU A 162 29.68 -1.10 18.50
CA LEU A 162 28.73 -2.19 18.67
C LEU A 162 28.58 -2.92 17.34
N ASP A 163 28.73 -4.23 17.36
CA ASP A 163 28.31 -5.08 16.25
C ASP A 163 26.79 -5.24 16.32
N THR A 164 26.07 -4.70 15.34
CA THR A 164 24.61 -4.77 15.30
C THR A 164 24.09 -6.21 15.30
N LYS A 165 24.83 -7.18 14.76
CA LYS A 165 24.45 -8.61 14.76
C LYS A 165 24.57 -9.26 16.14
N ALA A 166 25.43 -8.71 17.01
CA ALA A 166 25.57 -9.17 18.39
C ALA A 166 24.48 -8.57 19.31
N VAL A 167 23.86 -7.46 18.88
CA VAL A 167 22.85 -6.73 19.68
C VAL A 167 21.42 -7.17 19.36
N VAL A 168 21.12 -7.45 18.08
CA VAL A 168 19.78 -7.81 17.60
C VAL A 168 19.87 -9.02 16.67
N LYS A 169 18.92 -9.95 16.72
CA LYS A 169 18.82 -11.04 15.74
C LYS A 169 18.02 -10.57 14.53
N GLU A 170 18.34 -11.08 13.35
CA GLU A 170 17.62 -10.72 12.13
C GLU A 170 16.11 -10.99 12.20
N SER A 171 15.70 -12.07 12.88
CA SER A 171 14.30 -12.42 13.13
C SER A 171 13.53 -11.41 14.00
N ASP A 172 14.26 -10.63 14.79
CA ASP A 172 13.70 -9.74 15.80
C ASP A 172 13.68 -8.28 15.29
N ILE A 173 14.15 -8.07 14.05
CA ILE A 173 14.17 -6.75 13.43
C ILE A 173 12.76 -6.33 13.05
N HIS A 174 12.42 -5.09 13.42
CA HIS A 174 11.17 -4.45 13.03
C HIS A 174 11.19 -4.03 11.57
N TYR A 175 10.68 -4.91 10.70
CA TYR A 175 10.53 -4.63 9.27
C TYR A 175 9.18 -4.01 8.95
N LEU A 176 9.22 -2.92 8.17
CA LEU A 176 8.08 -2.34 7.49
C LEU A 176 7.91 -2.96 6.11
N SER A 177 6.69 -3.42 5.85
CA SER A 177 6.31 -4.09 4.62
C SER A 177 4.92 -3.65 4.18
N LEU A 178 4.57 -3.96 2.94
CA LEU A 178 3.18 -3.99 2.48
C LEU A 178 2.66 -5.41 2.64
N LEU A 179 1.40 -5.56 3.06
CA LEU A 179 0.70 -6.83 2.94
C LEU A 179 0.68 -7.27 1.47
N ASN A 180 1.03 -8.53 1.20
CA ASN A 180 1.29 -9.05 -0.16
C ASN A 180 2.52 -8.44 -0.88
N GLY A 181 3.34 -7.68 -0.16
CA GLY A 181 4.55 -7.07 -0.69
C GLY A 181 5.52 -8.09 -1.27
N GLY A 182 6.32 -7.64 -2.24
CA GLY A 182 7.23 -8.47 -3.02
C GLY A 182 6.58 -9.14 -4.22
N GLY A 183 5.26 -9.04 -4.36
CA GLY A 183 4.50 -9.66 -5.45
C GLY A 183 3.55 -8.71 -6.17
N ILE A 184 2.56 -9.33 -6.82
CA ILE A 184 1.45 -8.67 -7.53
C ILE A 184 0.16 -8.95 -6.76
N MET A 185 -0.54 -7.88 -6.38
CA MET A 185 -1.89 -7.92 -5.81
C MET A 185 -2.90 -7.61 -6.91
N ASN A 186 -3.78 -8.56 -7.20
CA ASN A 186 -4.87 -8.36 -8.13
C ASN A 186 -6.05 -7.66 -7.45
N VAL A 187 -6.65 -6.71 -8.14
CA VAL A 187 -7.91 -6.05 -7.78
C VAL A 187 -8.93 -6.47 -8.83
N ASP A 188 -9.67 -7.52 -8.49
CA ASP A 188 -10.67 -8.17 -9.34
C ASP A 188 -12.07 -7.75 -8.89
N TYR A 189 -13.10 -7.92 -9.73
CA TYR A 189 -14.48 -7.59 -9.39
C TYR A 189 -14.88 -8.04 -7.97
N GLN A 190 -15.31 -7.07 -7.16
CA GLN A 190 -15.71 -7.19 -5.75
C GLN A 190 -14.63 -7.70 -4.77
N LYS A 191 -13.35 -7.67 -5.16
CA LYS A 191 -12.22 -8.12 -4.34
C LYS A 191 -11.16 -7.04 -4.25
N ASN A 192 -10.67 -6.79 -3.03
CA ASN A 192 -9.54 -5.89 -2.76
C ASN A 192 -9.79 -4.40 -3.06
N TYR A 193 -11.06 -3.96 -3.11
CA TYR A 193 -11.43 -2.54 -3.14
C TYR A 193 -12.80 -2.32 -2.48
N THR A 194 -13.11 -1.06 -2.20
CA THR A 194 -14.45 -0.59 -1.85
C THR A 194 -14.96 0.38 -2.91
N THR A 195 -16.28 0.47 -3.07
CA THR A 195 -16.93 1.34 -4.05
C THR A 195 -17.52 2.59 -3.42
N SER A 196 -17.64 3.63 -4.23
CA SER A 196 -18.35 4.87 -3.92
C SER A 196 -18.95 5.45 -5.20
N PRO A 197 -19.84 6.45 -5.14
CA PRO A 197 -20.31 7.15 -6.32
C PRO A 197 -19.20 7.81 -7.16
N ALA A 198 -18.03 8.10 -6.56
CA ALA A 198 -16.92 8.76 -7.24
C ALA A 198 -15.98 7.77 -7.96
N GLY A 199 -15.94 6.51 -7.55
CA GLY A 199 -14.96 5.54 -8.01
C GLY A 199 -14.73 4.41 -7.00
N ILE A 200 -13.59 3.74 -7.14
CA ILE A 200 -13.11 2.74 -6.18
C ILE A 200 -12.02 3.29 -5.27
N THR A 201 -11.87 2.67 -4.10
CA THR A 201 -10.68 2.83 -3.25
C THR A 201 -10.09 1.45 -2.94
N ILE A 202 -8.80 1.30 -3.24
CA ILE A 202 -8.00 0.10 -2.99
C ILE A 202 -7.19 0.34 -1.70
N PRO A 203 -7.49 -0.36 -0.60
CA PRO A 203 -6.72 -0.26 0.63
C PRO A 203 -5.43 -1.10 0.53
N LEU A 204 -4.27 -0.46 0.61
CA LEU A 204 -2.98 -1.15 0.75
C LEU A 204 -2.54 -1.07 2.21
N THR A 205 -2.22 -2.21 2.81
CA THR A 205 -1.91 -2.28 4.25
C THR A 205 -0.41 -2.28 4.46
N ILE A 206 0.10 -1.31 5.21
CA ILE A 206 1.44 -1.34 5.79
C ILE A 206 1.41 -2.28 7.00
N ASN A 207 2.42 -3.13 7.12
CA ASN A 207 2.60 -4.04 8.24
C ASN A 207 3.99 -3.84 8.86
N LEU A 208 4.01 -3.68 10.18
CA LEU A 208 5.20 -3.67 11.04
C LEU A 208 5.37 -5.06 11.66
N ALA A 209 6.50 -5.71 11.39
CA ALA A 209 6.91 -6.90 12.11
C ALA A 209 7.40 -6.53 13.52
N GLY A 210 7.24 -7.45 14.48
CA GLY A 210 7.63 -7.23 15.88
C GLY A 210 6.56 -6.53 16.70
N VAL A 211 6.93 -6.06 17.90
CA VAL A 211 5.98 -5.44 18.84
C VAL A 211 5.90 -3.94 18.56
N PRO A 212 4.71 -3.40 18.23
CA PRO A 212 4.58 -1.98 17.93
C PRO A 212 4.83 -1.12 19.17
N ALA A 213 5.44 0.04 18.97
CA ALA A 213 5.83 0.94 20.06
C ALA A 213 5.39 2.39 19.73
N GLY A 214 6.25 3.39 19.85
CA GLY A 214 5.88 4.77 19.54
C GLY A 214 5.61 5.02 18.05
N ALA A 215 4.61 5.86 17.75
CA ALA A 215 4.21 6.29 16.40
C ALA A 215 5.38 6.74 15.50
N PHE A 216 5.20 6.58 14.19
CA PHE A 216 6.16 7.01 13.17
C PHE A 216 5.45 7.33 11.84
N ASN A 217 6.18 7.95 10.92
CA ASN A 217 5.69 8.22 9.58
C ASN A 217 6.47 7.41 8.54
N VAL A 218 5.82 7.05 7.45
CA VAL A 218 6.44 6.44 6.27
C VAL A 218 5.89 7.10 5.01
N LYS A 219 6.77 7.37 4.04
CA LYS A 219 6.35 7.92 2.75
C LYS A 219 6.06 6.79 1.77
N VAL A 220 5.17 7.05 0.82
CA VAL A 220 4.82 6.15 -0.27
C VAL A 220 5.30 6.77 -1.58
N LYS A 221 6.04 6.00 -2.36
CA LYS A 221 6.52 6.37 -3.69
C LYS A 221 5.87 5.50 -4.75
N LEU A 222 5.39 6.12 -5.82
CA LEU A 222 5.02 5.44 -7.05
C LEU A 222 6.19 5.39 -8.02
N ASN A 223 6.42 4.22 -8.62
CA ASN A 223 7.47 3.99 -9.59
C ASN A 223 6.85 3.81 -10.99
N MET A 224 6.45 4.91 -11.61
CA MET A 224 5.65 4.90 -12.85
C MET A 224 6.31 4.12 -14.01
N ASP A 225 7.64 4.17 -14.12
CA ASP A 225 8.38 3.50 -15.20
C ASP A 225 8.37 1.97 -15.10
N THR A 226 8.08 1.44 -13.90
CA THR A 226 8.14 0.00 -13.62
C THR A 226 7.11 -0.78 -14.43
N ILE A 227 5.90 -0.25 -14.61
CA ILE A 227 4.81 -0.97 -15.29
C ILE A 227 5.18 -1.23 -16.75
N SER A 228 5.69 -0.22 -17.47
CA SER A 228 6.10 -0.39 -18.87
C SER A 228 7.21 -1.43 -19.02
N THR A 229 8.13 -1.49 -18.04
CA THR A 229 9.21 -2.47 -18.01
C THR A 229 8.66 -3.89 -17.79
N LEU A 230 7.74 -4.06 -16.84
CA LEU A 230 7.15 -5.36 -16.51
C LEU A 230 6.25 -5.92 -17.63
N VAL A 231 5.59 -5.05 -18.39
CA VAL A 231 4.85 -5.44 -19.59
C VAL A 231 5.82 -5.93 -20.68
N LYS A 232 6.90 -5.17 -20.95
CA LYS A 232 7.93 -5.57 -21.92
C LYS A 232 8.59 -6.91 -21.57
N SER A 233 8.82 -7.16 -20.28
CA SER A 233 9.38 -8.41 -19.79
C SER A 233 8.36 -9.53 -19.60
N LYS A 234 7.11 -9.36 -20.05
CA LYS A 234 6.01 -10.35 -19.95
C LYS A 234 5.67 -10.80 -18.53
N VAL A 235 6.04 -10.03 -17.52
CA VAL A 235 5.62 -10.25 -16.12
C VAL A 235 4.20 -9.75 -15.92
N LEU A 236 3.83 -8.66 -16.59
CA LEU A 236 2.46 -8.16 -16.64
C LEU A 236 1.84 -8.40 -18.03
N PRO A 237 0.51 -8.58 -18.11
CA PRO A 237 -0.21 -8.70 -19.37
C PRO A 237 -0.03 -7.51 -20.30
N ASP A 238 -0.03 -7.75 -21.62
CA ASP A 238 0.20 -6.73 -22.66
C ASP A 238 -0.81 -5.58 -22.68
N ASN A 239 -2.03 -5.80 -22.18
CA ASN A 239 -3.06 -4.77 -22.05
C ASN A 239 -2.96 -3.95 -20.75
N THR A 240 -1.88 -4.09 -19.98
CA THR A 240 -1.66 -3.32 -18.76
C THR A 240 -1.05 -1.95 -19.08
N ILE A 241 -1.62 -0.90 -18.50
CA ILE A 241 -1.14 0.48 -18.65
C ILE A 241 -0.84 1.09 -17.28
N ALA A 242 0.11 2.02 -17.25
CA ALA A 242 0.26 2.96 -16.14
C ALA A 242 -0.69 4.14 -16.37
N LEU A 243 -1.49 4.47 -15.35
CA LEU A 243 -2.31 5.67 -15.39
C LEU A 243 -1.47 6.92 -15.18
N LYS A 244 -1.94 8.05 -15.72
CA LYS A 244 -1.34 9.37 -15.47
C LYS A 244 -1.61 9.83 -14.04
N PRO A 245 -0.72 10.64 -13.43
CA PRO A 245 -0.89 11.09 -12.04
C PRO A 245 -2.19 11.83 -11.71
N ASP A 246 -2.86 12.42 -12.70
CA ASP A 246 -4.15 13.12 -12.56
C ASP A 246 -5.37 12.18 -12.62
N GLN A 247 -5.17 10.91 -12.95
CA GLN A 247 -6.24 9.92 -13.12
C GLN A 247 -6.48 9.08 -11.84
N PHE A 248 -5.70 9.27 -10.79
CA PHE A 248 -5.85 8.56 -9.53
C PHE A 248 -5.31 9.41 -8.38
N THR A 249 -5.63 9.03 -7.15
CA THR A 249 -5.00 9.60 -5.95
C THR A 249 -4.40 8.49 -5.09
N ILE A 250 -3.29 8.78 -4.42
CA ILE A 250 -2.71 7.85 -3.44
C ILE A 250 -2.21 8.63 -2.23
N ASP A 251 -2.44 8.10 -1.03
CA ASP A 251 -1.84 8.67 0.19
C ASP A 251 -0.31 8.56 0.13
N THR A 252 0.42 9.68 0.22
CA THR A 252 1.89 9.72 0.06
C THR A 252 2.68 9.80 1.36
N LEU A 253 2.01 10.14 2.46
CA LEU A 253 2.58 10.20 3.80
C LEU A 253 1.62 9.52 4.77
N ILE A 254 2.05 8.41 5.35
CA ILE A 254 1.23 7.64 6.28
C ILE A 254 1.80 7.76 7.67
N ARG A 255 0.93 8.08 8.63
CA ARG A 255 1.23 7.97 10.05
C ARG A 255 0.80 6.59 10.54
N VAL A 256 1.74 5.84 11.11
CA VAL A 256 1.46 4.64 11.88
C VAL A 256 1.35 5.06 13.35
N ASN A 257 0.19 4.81 13.95
CA ASN A 257 -0.11 5.23 15.32
C ASN A 257 0.67 4.40 16.35
N SER A 258 0.83 4.95 17.56
CA SER A 258 1.47 4.22 18.65
C SER A 258 0.73 2.93 18.94
N ASN A 259 1.47 1.86 19.23
CA ASN A 259 0.95 0.51 19.47
C ASN A 259 0.17 -0.12 18.29
N ALA A 260 0.20 0.50 17.10
CA ALA A 260 -0.41 -0.07 15.90
C ALA A 260 0.64 -0.83 15.07
N ALA A 261 0.36 -2.09 14.74
CA ALA A 261 1.17 -2.87 13.82
C ALA A 261 0.84 -2.61 12.34
N THR A 262 -0.29 -1.94 12.06
CA THR A 262 -0.77 -1.71 10.71
C THR A 262 -1.24 -0.29 10.48
N ALA A 263 -1.12 0.19 9.24
CA ALA A 263 -1.76 1.41 8.75
C ALA A 263 -2.18 1.22 7.29
N GLN A 264 -3.10 2.06 6.80
CA GLN A 264 -3.59 1.95 5.43
C GLN A 264 -3.12 3.10 4.54
N ILE A 265 -2.83 2.75 3.30
CA ILE A 265 -2.64 3.65 2.16
C ILE A 265 -3.89 3.49 1.30
N ARG A 266 -4.55 4.59 0.96
CA ARG A 266 -5.68 4.57 0.03
C ARG A 266 -5.18 4.92 -1.36
N LEU A 267 -5.43 4.05 -2.31
CA LEU A 267 -5.29 4.31 -3.75
C LEU A 267 -6.69 4.39 -4.36
N SER A 268 -7.08 5.54 -4.89
CA SER A 268 -8.42 5.75 -5.42
C SER A 268 -8.39 6.06 -6.92
N ILE A 269 -9.34 5.49 -7.66
CA ILE A 269 -9.48 5.66 -9.12
C ILE A 269 -10.93 6.01 -9.43
N GLY A 270 -11.15 7.09 -10.18
CA GLY A 270 -12.49 7.56 -10.50
C GLY A 270 -13.17 6.75 -11.62
N TRP A 271 -14.49 6.65 -11.58
CA TRP A 271 -15.27 5.97 -12.63
C TRP A 271 -15.01 6.47 -14.06
N PRO A 272 -14.85 7.79 -14.32
CA PRO A 272 -14.55 8.29 -15.66
C PRO A 272 -13.27 7.69 -16.28
N VAL A 273 -12.30 7.31 -15.46
CA VAL A 273 -11.05 6.68 -15.91
C VAL A 273 -11.30 5.24 -16.37
N PHE A 274 -12.14 4.50 -15.65
CA PHE A 274 -12.57 3.18 -16.09
C PHE A 274 -13.39 3.26 -17.37
N ASP A 275 -14.33 4.20 -17.46
CA ASP A 275 -15.19 4.36 -18.63
C ASP A 275 -14.40 4.75 -19.89
N ALA A 276 -13.38 5.60 -19.76
CA ALA A 276 -12.49 5.93 -20.86
C ALA A 276 -11.66 4.74 -21.38
N ASN A 277 -11.52 3.66 -20.60
CA ASN A 277 -10.68 2.51 -20.92
C ASN A 277 -11.46 1.20 -21.09
N ILE A 278 -12.79 1.20 -20.90
CA ILE A 278 -13.60 -0.02 -20.88
C ILE A 278 -13.58 -0.75 -22.22
N ALA A 279 -13.78 -0.02 -23.33
CA ALA A 279 -13.80 -0.60 -24.67
C ALA A 279 -12.42 -1.18 -25.07
N ALA A 280 -11.34 -0.62 -24.53
CA ALA A 280 -9.98 -1.07 -24.79
C ALA A 280 -9.54 -2.21 -23.85
N GLY A 281 -10.39 -2.62 -22.90
CA GLY A 281 -10.15 -3.72 -21.96
C GLY A 281 -8.83 -3.58 -21.20
N LYS A 282 -8.44 -2.36 -20.83
CA LYS A 282 -7.11 -2.09 -20.22
C LYS A 282 -7.10 -2.45 -18.74
N ARG A 283 -5.97 -2.99 -18.30
CA ARG A 283 -5.64 -3.20 -16.88
C ARG A 283 -4.84 -2.02 -16.35
N PHE A 284 -5.05 -1.63 -15.10
CA PHE A 284 -4.29 -0.53 -14.49
C PHE A 284 -3.23 -1.07 -13.54
N GLY A 285 -1.96 -0.80 -13.86
CA GLY A 285 -0.82 -1.21 -13.03
C GLY A 285 -0.29 -0.06 -12.18
N PHE A 286 0.04 -0.35 -10.92
CA PHE A 286 0.72 0.58 -10.02
C PHE A 286 1.89 -0.11 -9.34
N ALA A 287 3.07 0.49 -9.40
CA ALA A 287 4.23 0.02 -8.66
C ALA A 287 4.45 0.92 -7.43
N VAL A 288 4.12 0.40 -6.26
CA VAL A 288 4.13 1.13 -4.98
C VAL A 288 5.35 0.71 -4.17
N SER A 289 5.98 1.66 -3.47
CA SER A 289 7.09 1.39 -2.57
C SER A 289 6.99 2.25 -1.31
N LEU A 290 7.22 1.64 -0.16
CA LEU A 290 7.47 2.38 1.07
C LEU A 290 8.88 2.98 1.01
N VAL A 291 9.04 4.24 1.42
CA VAL A 291 10.31 4.97 1.44
C VAL A 291 10.42 5.86 2.67
N SER A 292 11.65 6.15 3.08
CA SER A 292 11.98 7.14 4.11
C SER A 292 11.13 7.05 5.40
N PRO A 293 11.03 5.88 6.05
CA PRO A 293 10.34 5.80 7.33
C PRO A 293 11.12 6.55 8.41
N THR A 294 10.42 7.20 9.35
CA THR A 294 11.07 7.94 10.46
C THR A 294 11.53 7.01 11.60
N LYS A 295 11.06 5.75 11.61
CA LYS A 295 11.50 4.66 12.49
C LYS A 295 11.46 3.35 11.71
N HIS A 296 12.17 2.33 12.22
CA HIS A 296 12.21 0.98 11.67
C HIS A 296 12.84 0.93 10.27
N ILE A 297 12.97 -0.29 9.74
CA ILE A 297 13.60 -0.50 8.43
C ILE A 297 12.65 -1.10 7.43
N LEU A 298 12.87 -0.79 6.16
CA LEU A 298 12.08 -1.36 5.08
C LEU A 298 12.51 -2.79 4.83
N HIS A 299 11.54 -3.70 4.70
CA HIS A 299 11.82 -5.05 4.23
C HIS A 299 12.42 -4.99 2.82
N PRO A 300 13.52 -5.72 2.51
CA PRO A 300 14.24 -5.58 1.24
C PRO A 300 13.35 -5.83 0.01
N THR A 301 12.45 -6.80 0.11
CA THR A 301 11.51 -7.17 -0.97
C THR A 301 10.09 -6.67 -0.70
N ASN A 302 9.52 -7.03 0.44
CA ASN A 302 8.12 -6.76 0.79
C ASN A 302 7.77 -5.29 1.07
N SER A 303 8.72 -4.36 1.03
CA SER A 303 8.43 -2.92 1.04
C SER A 303 7.86 -2.39 -0.27
N LYS A 304 7.82 -3.23 -1.31
CA LYS A 304 7.33 -2.92 -2.66
C LYS A 304 6.12 -3.78 -3.00
N LEU A 305 5.20 -3.28 -3.81
CA LEU A 305 4.02 -4.01 -4.26
C LEU A 305 3.64 -3.56 -5.67
N ILE A 306 3.27 -4.51 -6.53
CA ILE A 306 2.57 -4.20 -7.76
C ILE A 306 1.07 -4.39 -7.51
N VAL A 307 0.26 -3.38 -7.77
CA VAL A 307 -1.20 -3.47 -7.76
C VAL A 307 -1.67 -3.56 -9.20
N LEU A 308 -2.46 -4.58 -9.52
CA LEU A 308 -3.00 -4.80 -10.86
C LEU A 308 -4.53 -4.80 -10.82
N VAL A 309 -5.14 -3.74 -11.34
CA VAL A 309 -6.60 -3.57 -11.39
C VAL A 309 -7.15 -4.11 -12.69
N GLN A 310 -8.11 -5.04 -12.59
CA GLN A 310 -8.72 -5.66 -13.76
C GLN A 310 -9.84 -4.78 -14.38
N PRO A 311 -10.16 -4.96 -15.67
CA PRO A 311 -11.21 -4.18 -16.33
C PRO A 311 -12.61 -4.45 -15.74
N GLU A 312 -12.84 -5.66 -15.22
CA GLU A 312 -14.15 -6.09 -14.69
C GLU A 312 -14.56 -5.34 -13.42
N VAL A 313 -13.63 -4.63 -12.77
CA VAL A 313 -13.95 -3.72 -11.65
C VAL A 313 -14.96 -2.64 -12.09
N ASN A 314 -14.98 -2.27 -13.37
CA ASN A 314 -15.97 -1.33 -13.90
C ASN A 314 -17.41 -1.88 -13.94
N LEU A 315 -17.63 -3.16 -13.63
CA LEU A 315 -18.99 -3.73 -13.55
C LEU A 315 -19.78 -3.21 -12.34
N ASP A 316 -19.10 -2.70 -11.30
CA ASP A 316 -19.78 -2.02 -10.18
C ASP A 316 -20.24 -0.60 -10.55
N ASN A 317 -19.64 -0.02 -11.60
CA ASN A 317 -20.13 1.20 -12.20
C ASN A 317 -21.25 0.85 -13.18
N ASN A 318 -22.50 1.14 -12.81
CA ASN A 318 -23.63 0.94 -13.71
C ASN A 318 -24.03 2.21 -14.49
N SER A 319 -23.11 3.17 -14.64
CA SER A 319 -23.38 4.40 -15.39
C SER A 319 -23.53 4.13 -16.88
N TYR A 320 -24.40 4.87 -17.56
CA TYR A 320 -24.65 4.70 -18.99
C TYR A 320 -23.36 4.88 -19.83
N ILE A 321 -23.01 3.91 -20.68
CA ILE A 321 -21.93 4.02 -21.66
C ILE A 321 -22.48 4.48 -23.00
N THR A 322 -21.99 5.60 -23.50
CA THR A 322 -22.23 6.05 -24.88
C THR A 322 -21.16 5.47 -25.79
N GLY A 323 -21.57 4.57 -26.68
CA GLY A 323 -20.73 4.02 -27.74
C GLY A 323 -20.55 4.99 -28.90
N ASN A 324 -19.83 4.52 -29.92
CA ASN A 324 -19.59 5.24 -31.18
C ASN A 324 -20.20 4.50 -32.38
N GLY A 325 -21.28 3.75 -32.13
CA GLY A 325 -22.05 3.07 -33.16
C GLY A 325 -22.59 4.03 -34.21
N THR A 326 -22.74 3.52 -35.44
CA THR A 326 -23.26 4.29 -36.57
C THR A 326 -24.62 3.78 -37.03
N GLY A 327 -25.11 2.66 -36.49
CA GLY A 327 -26.37 2.05 -36.91
C GLY A 327 -26.31 0.53 -37.08
N LEU A 328 -27.28 -0.03 -37.78
CA LEU A 328 -27.33 -1.44 -38.19
C LEU A 328 -27.30 -1.54 -39.72
N LYS A 329 -26.76 -2.65 -40.24
CA LYS A 329 -26.88 -2.98 -41.66
C LYS A 329 -28.33 -3.39 -41.92
N ALA A 330 -29.02 -2.65 -42.75
CA ALA A 330 -30.39 -2.90 -43.16
C ALA A 330 -30.41 -3.47 -44.58
N GLU A 331 -31.03 -4.64 -44.73
CA GLU A 331 -31.23 -5.35 -45.99
C GLU A 331 -32.73 -5.36 -46.29
N TYR A 332 -33.12 -4.65 -47.35
CA TYR A 332 -34.51 -4.49 -47.76
C TYR A 332 -34.82 -5.41 -48.95
N PHE A 333 -35.97 -6.06 -48.89
CA PHE A 333 -36.48 -6.96 -49.92
C PHE A 333 -37.84 -6.47 -50.38
N SER A 334 -37.99 -6.29 -51.68
CA SER A 334 -39.16 -5.71 -52.35
C SER A 334 -39.98 -6.81 -53.03
N ASN A 335 -41.30 -6.62 -53.05
CA ASN A 335 -42.29 -7.54 -53.63
C ASN A 335 -42.31 -8.94 -53.01
N ASN A 336 -41.91 -9.07 -51.74
CA ASN A 336 -41.95 -10.30 -50.97
C ASN A 336 -41.98 -10.02 -49.45
N GLN A 337 -42.81 -10.78 -48.74
CA GLN A 337 -43.03 -10.67 -47.28
C GLN A 337 -42.09 -11.56 -46.45
N GLN A 338 -41.41 -12.51 -47.08
CA GLN A 338 -40.54 -13.46 -46.41
C GLN A 338 -39.07 -13.07 -46.55
N LEU A 339 -38.30 -13.18 -45.47
CA LEU A 339 -36.84 -13.05 -45.57
C LEU A 339 -36.24 -14.28 -46.27
N ASP A 340 -35.17 -14.07 -47.03
CA ASP A 340 -34.37 -15.10 -47.73
C ASP A 340 -35.13 -16.05 -48.66
N PHE A 341 -36.32 -15.66 -49.11
CA PHE A 341 -37.09 -16.44 -50.08
C PHE A 341 -36.26 -16.71 -51.35
N ASP A 342 -36.14 -17.99 -51.72
CA ASP A 342 -35.43 -18.48 -52.91
C ASP A 342 -33.96 -18.02 -53.06
N GLY A 343 -33.29 -17.64 -51.96
CA GLY A 343 -31.90 -17.16 -51.99
C GLY A 343 -31.73 -15.81 -52.71
N ARG A 344 -32.81 -15.02 -52.80
CA ARG A 344 -32.80 -13.69 -53.40
C ARG A 344 -31.88 -12.74 -52.64
N LYS A 345 -31.13 -11.91 -53.37
CA LYS A 345 -30.33 -10.82 -52.81
C LYS A 345 -31.21 -9.63 -52.41
N PRO A 346 -30.86 -8.85 -51.37
CA PRO A 346 -31.60 -7.64 -51.02
C PRO A 346 -31.61 -6.63 -52.17
N ASP A 347 -32.74 -5.95 -52.34
CA ASP A 347 -32.92 -4.90 -53.34
C ASP A 347 -32.23 -3.59 -52.93
N LEU A 348 -32.04 -3.38 -51.61
CA LEU A 348 -31.25 -2.29 -51.06
C LEU A 348 -30.51 -2.75 -49.80
N VAL A 349 -29.23 -2.37 -49.70
CA VAL A 349 -28.45 -2.50 -48.47
C VAL A 349 -27.93 -1.12 -48.07
N ARG A 350 -28.19 -0.71 -46.84
CA ARG A 350 -27.64 0.54 -46.27
C ARG A 350 -27.49 0.44 -44.76
N VAL A 351 -26.87 1.46 -44.15
CA VAL A 351 -26.79 1.58 -42.70
C VAL A 351 -27.94 2.45 -42.20
N GLU A 352 -28.73 1.92 -41.27
CA GLU A 352 -29.77 2.66 -40.56
C GLU A 352 -29.29 3.08 -39.19
N SER A 353 -29.35 4.37 -38.87
CA SER A 353 -28.89 4.90 -37.59
C SER A 353 -29.64 4.27 -36.41
N THR A 354 -30.95 4.05 -36.55
CA THR A 354 -31.82 3.38 -35.58
C THR A 354 -32.91 2.59 -36.31
N ILE A 355 -33.66 1.77 -35.57
CA ILE A 355 -34.93 1.20 -36.06
C ILE A 355 -36.06 2.03 -35.44
N ASP A 356 -36.40 3.15 -36.08
CA ASP A 356 -37.46 4.07 -35.66
C ASP A 356 -38.25 4.54 -36.88
N TRP A 357 -39.01 3.61 -37.46
CA TRP A 357 -39.89 3.86 -38.61
C TRP A 357 -41.32 4.12 -38.12
N PRO A 358 -41.79 5.38 -38.14
CA PRO A 358 -43.16 5.73 -37.77
C PRO A 358 -44.19 5.34 -38.84
N ASN A 359 -45.46 5.28 -38.44
CA ASN A 359 -46.60 5.01 -39.32
C ASN A 359 -47.18 6.32 -39.90
N ASP A 360 -46.40 7.05 -40.69
CA ASP A 360 -46.72 8.41 -41.18
C ASP A 360 -46.44 8.62 -42.68
N GLY A 361 -46.17 7.55 -43.43
CA GLY A 361 -45.86 7.63 -44.86
C GLY A 361 -44.44 8.09 -45.21
N VAL A 362 -43.55 8.32 -44.22
CA VAL A 362 -42.15 8.74 -44.44
C VAL A 362 -41.29 7.67 -45.12
N TRP A 363 -41.72 6.41 -45.07
CA TRP A 363 -40.94 5.29 -45.60
C TRP A 363 -40.71 5.41 -47.12
N GLN A 364 -41.75 5.66 -47.93
CA GLN A 364 -41.58 5.73 -49.40
C GLN A 364 -40.64 6.86 -49.86
N PRO A 365 -40.78 8.12 -49.38
CA PRO A 365 -39.82 9.17 -49.73
C PRO A 365 -38.37 8.84 -49.32
N THR A 366 -38.20 8.13 -48.20
CA THR A 366 -36.87 7.82 -47.64
C THR A 366 -36.24 6.58 -48.31
N ILE A 367 -37.05 5.68 -48.87
CA ILE A 367 -36.62 4.45 -49.53
C ILE A 367 -37.44 4.20 -50.82
N PRO A 368 -37.25 5.03 -51.86
CA PRO A 368 -38.16 5.09 -53.01
C PRO A 368 -38.18 3.83 -53.89
N ASN A 369 -37.16 2.96 -53.79
CA ASN A 369 -37.01 1.78 -54.64
C ASN A 369 -37.47 0.47 -53.96
N ILE A 370 -38.09 0.56 -52.78
CA ILE A 370 -38.65 -0.59 -52.06
C ILE A 370 -40.18 -0.55 -52.14
N SER A 371 -40.80 -1.70 -52.39
CA SER A 371 -42.25 -1.80 -52.53
C SER A 371 -42.94 -1.31 -51.26
N HIS A 372 -44.11 -0.68 -51.47
CA HIS A 372 -44.90 -0.22 -50.34
C HIS A 372 -45.40 -1.40 -49.51
N ASP A 373 -46.17 -2.27 -50.16
CA ASP A 373 -46.64 -3.51 -49.57
C ASP A 373 -45.73 -4.64 -50.03
N ASN A 374 -45.92 -5.82 -49.44
CA ASN A 374 -45.12 -7.00 -49.74
C ASN A 374 -43.62 -6.70 -49.65
N CYS A 375 -43.13 -6.27 -48.50
CA CYS A 375 -41.70 -6.09 -48.30
C CYS A 375 -41.25 -6.76 -47.00
N SER A 376 -39.95 -6.97 -46.88
CA SER A 376 -39.33 -7.43 -45.64
C SER A 376 -37.99 -6.74 -45.46
N THR A 377 -37.59 -6.57 -44.20
CA THR A 377 -36.32 -5.92 -43.86
C THR A 377 -35.62 -6.72 -42.80
N ARG A 378 -34.30 -6.88 -42.93
CA ARG A 378 -33.44 -7.44 -41.90
C ARG A 378 -32.43 -6.38 -41.46
N TRP A 379 -32.36 -6.11 -40.17
CA TRP A 379 -31.31 -5.29 -39.56
C TRP A 379 -30.34 -6.17 -38.80
N THR A 380 -29.05 -6.14 -39.16
CA THR A 380 -28.01 -6.95 -38.52
C THR A 380 -26.83 -6.10 -38.04
N GLY A 381 -26.23 -6.54 -36.93
CA GLY A 381 -25.06 -5.91 -36.36
C GLY A 381 -24.79 -6.35 -34.93
N GLU A 382 -24.27 -5.42 -34.13
CA GLU A 382 -24.04 -5.60 -32.70
C GLU A 382 -24.71 -4.49 -31.89
N PHE A 383 -25.26 -4.86 -30.74
CA PHE A 383 -25.77 -3.96 -29.71
C PHE A 383 -24.79 -3.90 -28.53
N LEU A 384 -24.27 -2.71 -28.22
CA LEU A 384 -23.52 -2.45 -27.01
C LEU A 384 -24.48 -2.15 -25.85
N ALA A 385 -24.55 -3.03 -24.86
CA ALA A 385 -25.37 -2.79 -23.67
C ALA A 385 -24.81 -1.60 -22.86
N PRO A 386 -25.49 -0.44 -22.81
CA PRO A 386 -24.96 0.75 -22.12
C PRO A 386 -24.88 0.59 -20.60
N VAL A 387 -25.68 -0.32 -20.02
CA VAL A 387 -25.81 -0.57 -18.59
C VAL A 387 -25.96 -2.08 -18.36
N ARG A 388 -25.83 -2.50 -17.11
CA ARG A 388 -26.08 -3.85 -16.63
C ARG A 388 -27.51 -3.91 -16.09
N GLY A 389 -28.24 -4.95 -16.46
CA GLY A 389 -29.57 -5.20 -15.92
C GLY A 389 -30.42 -6.10 -16.79
N GLU A 390 -31.67 -6.26 -16.38
CA GLU A 390 -32.71 -6.89 -17.17
C GLU A 390 -33.26 -5.85 -18.17
N TYR A 391 -33.01 -6.10 -19.45
CA TYR A 391 -33.56 -5.34 -20.56
C TYR A 391 -34.94 -5.87 -20.90
N VAL A 392 -35.88 -4.96 -21.10
CA VAL A 392 -37.16 -5.27 -21.75
C VAL A 392 -37.13 -4.66 -23.15
N PHE A 393 -37.03 -5.50 -24.18
CA PHE A 393 -37.11 -5.08 -25.58
C PHE A 393 -38.56 -5.13 -26.06
N TRP A 394 -38.94 -4.16 -26.89
CA TRP A 394 -40.28 -4.04 -27.44
C TRP A 394 -40.24 -3.90 -28.95
N GLN A 395 -41.07 -4.72 -29.62
CA GLN A 395 -41.44 -4.63 -31.03
C GLN A 395 -42.97 -4.67 -31.19
N ASN A 396 -43.71 -4.23 -30.16
CA ASN A 396 -45.18 -4.27 -30.13
C ASN A 396 -45.85 -3.15 -30.95
N GLU A 397 -45.05 -2.29 -31.58
CA GLU A 397 -45.48 -1.22 -32.49
C GLU A 397 -44.93 -1.49 -33.91
N TRP A 398 -45.13 -2.71 -34.42
CA TRP A 398 -44.62 -3.17 -35.71
C TRP A 398 -45.79 -3.62 -36.58
N ASP A 399 -45.78 -3.18 -37.83
CA ASP A 399 -46.79 -3.46 -38.85
C ASP A 399 -46.06 -3.97 -40.10
N ASP A 400 -46.02 -5.27 -40.40
CA ASP A 400 -46.65 -6.40 -39.71
C ASP A 400 -45.67 -7.15 -38.77
N GLY A 401 -45.25 -8.37 -39.14
CA GLY A 401 -44.50 -9.30 -38.30
C GLY A 401 -43.11 -8.81 -37.87
N SER A 402 -42.67 -9.26 -36.68
CA SER A 402 -41.36 -8.96 -36.13
C SER A 402 -40.65 -10.19 -35.54
N ARG A 403 -39.32 -10.22 -35.68
CA ARG A 403 -38.46 -11.09 -34.86
C ARG A 403 -37.31 -10.27 -34.30
N LEU A 404 -36.81 -10.69 -33.15
CA LEU A 404 -35.60 -10.14 -32.53
C LEU A 404 -34.75 -11.29 -32.02
N PHE A 405 -33.49 -11.28 -32.44
CA PHE A 405 -32.47 -12.23 -32.03
C PHE A 405 -31.35 -11.49 -31.30
N ILE A 406 -30.91 -12.06 -30.19
CA ILE A 406 -29.71 -11.64 -29.48
C ILE A 406 -28.77 -12.85 -29.41
N ASP A 407 -27.54 -12.69 -29.89
CA ASP A 407 -26.56 -13.77 -30.07
C ASP A 407 -27.14 -15.00 -30.81
N GLY A 408 -27.98 -14.73 -31.82
CA GLY A 408 -28.63 -15.75 -32.65
C GLY A 408 -29.79 -16.48 -31.99
N LYS A 409 -30.11 -16.19 -30.72
CA LYS A 409 -31.29 -16.73 -30.05
C LYS A 409 -32.49 -15.81 -30.27
N ALA A 410 -33.57 -16.34 -30.84
CA ALA A 410 -34.83 -15.62 -30.95
C ALA A 410 -35.41 -15.34 -29.55
N ILE A 411 -35.54 -14.06 -29.21
CA ILE A 411 -36.19 -13.59 -27.97
C ILE A 411 -37.59 -13.04 -28.24
N ILE A 412 -37.84 -12.54 -29.44
CA ILE A 412 -39.17 -12.26 -29.99
C ILE A 412 -39.27 -13.02 -31.32
N ASN A 413 -40.37 -13.76 -31.53
CA ASN A 413 -40.54 -14.60 -32.72
C ASN A 413 -41.99 -14.62 -33.20
N ASP A 414 -42.45 -13.51 -33.78
CA ASP A 414 -43.80 -13.40 -34.34
C ASP A 414 -43.75 -12.81 -35.76
N PHE A 415 -43.53 -13.68 -36.75
CA PHE A 415 -43.43 -13.28 -38.16
C PHE A 415 -44.76 -13.41 -38.93
N THR A 416 -45.88 -13.19 -38.23
CA THR A 416 -47.24 -13.19 -38.79
C THR A 416 -47.52 -11.91 -39.60
N THR A 417 -48.72 -11.80 -40.19
CA THR A 417 -49.20 -10.63 -40.94
C THR A 417 -50.18 -9.79 -40.10
N GLU A 418 -49.97 -9.77 -38.79
CA GLU A 418 -50.79 -9.00 -37.85
C GLU A 418 -49.95 -7.82 -37.36
N TRP A 419 -50.53 -6.63 -37.35
CA TRP A 419 -49.91 -5.44 -36.79
C TRP A 419 -50.00 -5.42 -35.26
N ASP A 420 -49.14 -4.61 -34.63
CA ASP A 420 -49.20 -4.19 -33.23
C ASP A 420 -49.64 -5.27 -32.21
N LYS A 421 -48.76 -6.26 -31.95
CA LYS A 421 -49.00 -7.27 -30.91
C LYS A 421 -48.26 -6.98 -29.61
N ASP A 422 -49.01 -6.91 -28.51
CA ASP A 422 -48.47 -6.80 -27.15
C ASP A 422 -47.50 -7.92 -26.77
N SER A 423 -47.65 -9.12 -27.37
CA SER A 423 -46.76 -10.26 -27.13
C SER A 423 -45.34 -10.07 -27.70
N ARG A 424 -45.10 -9.05 -28.53
CA ARG A 424 -43.77 -8.72 -29.09
C ARG A 424 -42.93 -7.93 -28.09
N THR A 425 -42.75 -8.53 -26.93
CA THR A 425 -41.97 -8.01 -25.80
C THR A 425 -41.13 -9.15 -25.22
N ALA A 426 -39.87 -8.87 -24.89
CA ALA A 426 -38.96 -9.88 -24.36
C ALA A 426 -38.00 -9.32 -23.33
N LYS A 427 -37.65 -10.18 -22.37
CA LYS A 427 -36.72 -9.87 -21.29
C LYS A 427 -35.40 -10.61 -21.47
N ILE A 428 -34.29 -9.93 -21.25
CA ILE A 428 -32.95 -10.54 -21.27
C ILE A 428 -32.00 -9.78 -20.34
N PHE A 429 -31.18 -10.51 -19.57
CA PHE A 429 -30.14 -9.90 -18.75
C PHE A 429 -28.88 -9.67 -19.58
N LEU A 430 -28.40 -8.43 -19.64
CA LEU A 430 -27.19 -8.06 -20.36
C LEU A 430 -26.17 -7.41 -19.42
N GLU A 431 -24.91 -7.75 -19.64
CA GLU A 431 -23.77 -7.12 -18.96
C GLU A 431 -23.36 -5.82 -19.64
N ARG A 432 -23.14 -4.79 -18.82
CA ARG A 432 -22.67 -3.47 -19.25
C ARG A 432 -21.38 -3.56 -20.06
N GLY A 433 -21.30 -2.79 -21.14
CA GLY A 433 -20.09 -2.66 -21.96
C GLY A 433 -19.80 -3.85 -22.86
N LYS A 434 -20.59 -4.93 -22.81
CA LYS A 434 -20.51 -6.03 -23.76
C LYS A 434 -21.31 -5.73 -25.02
N ARG A 435 -20.80 -6.24 -26.14
CA ARG A 435 -21.49 -6.26 -27.43
C ARG A 435 -22.14 -7.62 -27.62
N TYR A 436 -23.38 -7.59 -28.09
CA TYR A 436 -24.16 -8.78 -28.42
C TYR A 436 -24.55 -8.68 -29.88
N LYS A 437 -24.51 -9.78 -30.63
CA LYS A 437 -25.06 -9.78 -31.98
C LYS A 437 -26.55 -9.50 -31.89
N ILE A 438 -27.04 -8.59 -32.73
CA ILE A 438 -28.45 -8.24 -32.81
C ILE A 438 -28.94 -8.43 -34.24
N GLU A 439 -30.08 -9.09 -34.37
CA GLU A 439 -30.81 -9.20 -35.63
C GLU A 439 -32.27 -8.88 -35.36
N ALA A 440 -32.82 -7.94 -36.12
CA ALA A 440 -34.24 -7.62 -36.09
C ALA A 440 -34.82 -7.82 -37.48
N ASP A 441 -35.93 -8.53 -37.55
CA ASP A 441 -36.59 -8.85 -38.81
C ASP A 441 -37.96 -8.22 -38.84
N HIS A 442 -38.31 -7.60 -39.96
CA HIS A 442 -39.62 -7.02 -40.24
C HIS A 442 -40.25 -7.65 -41.47
N ARG A 443 -41.55 -7.87 -41.38
CA ARG A 443 -42.42 -8.31 -42.47
C ARG A 443 -43.48 -7.26 -42.70
N GLN A 444 -43.73 -6.92 -43.95
CA GLN A 444 -44.87 -6.13 -44.38
C GLN A 444 -45.70 -6.90 -45.40
N ASN A 445 -46.97 -7.13 -45.09
CA ASN A 445 -47.99 -7.65 -45.99
C ASN A 445 -48.63 -6.51 -46.77
N GLY A 446 -49.34 -5.60 -46.10
CA GLY A 446 -49.90 -4.42 -46.75
C GLY A 446 -50.66 -3.52 -45.80
N GLY A 447 -50.88 -2.27 -46.20
CA GLY A 447 -51.56 -1.28 -45.38
C GLY A 447 -50.58 -0.33 -44.70
N GLY A 448 -50.73 -0.12 -43.38
CA GLY A 448 -49.81 0.71 -42.60
C GLY A 448 -48.41 0.09 -42.55
N LYS A 449 -47.43 0.87 -42.09
CA LYS A 449 -46.07 0.37 -41.89
C LYS A 449 -45.41 1.02 -40.69
N ARG A 450 -44.88 0.20 -39.80
CA ARG A 450 -44.18 0.67 -38.60
C ARG A 450 -43.12 -0.34 -38.20
N ALA A 451 -41.97 0.14 -37.75
CA ALA A 451 -40.95 -0.68 -37.12
C ALA A 451 -40.15 0.16 -36.12
N ARG A 452 -40.40 -0.04 -34.83
CA ARG A 452 -39.71 0.68 -33.75
C ARG A 452 -39.11 -0.29 -32.75
N LEU A 453 -37.79 -0.38 -32.71
CA LEU A 453 -37.11 -1.17 -31.68
C LEU A 453 -36.83 -0.29 -30.47
N THR A 454 -37.53 -0.55 -29.37
CA THR A 454 -37.32 0.18 -28.12
C THR A 454 -36.89 -0.75 -26.98
N PHE A 455 -36.28 -0.18 -25.96
CA PHE A 455 -35.95 -0.90 -24.73
C PHE A 455 -36.17 -0.04 -23.48
N GLU A 456 -36.24 -0.71 -22.33
CA GLU A 456 -36.09 -0.12 -21.00
C GLU A 456 -35.22 -1.01 -20.10
N VAL A 457 -34.60 -0.40 -19.09
CA VAL A 457 -33.81 -1.11 -18.06
C VAL A 457 -34.14 -0.46 -16.72
N PRO A 458 -35.27 -0.83 -16.07
CA PRO A 458 -35.74 -0.16 -14.86
C PRO A 458 -34.72 -0.18 -13.72
N SER A 459 -33.98 -1.29 -13.56
CA SER A 459 -32.93 -1.44 -12.54
C SER A 459 -31.76 -0.46 -12.69
N ALA A 460 -31.59 0.14 -13.87
CA ALA A 460 -30.56 1.12 -14.18
C ALA A 460 -31.14 2.53 -14.38
N GLY A 461 -32.41 2.75 -14.02
CA GLY A 461 -33.08 4.05 -14.17
C GLY A 461 -33.41 4.44 -15.62
N ILE A 462 -33.23 3.53 -16.58
CA ILE A 462 -33.70 3.71 -17.96
C ILE A 462 -35.19 3.36 -17.98
N ASN A 463 -35.99 4.30 -17.49
CA ASN A 463 -37.44 4.17 -17.42
C ASN A 463 -38.11 4.75 -18.67
N GLY A 464 -39.24 4.15 -19.05
CA GLY A 464 -40.00 4.47 -20.25
C GLY A 464 -39.35 3.88 -21.51
N ARG A 465 -40.16 3.41 -22.46
CA ARG A 465 -39.68 2.83 -23.72
C ARG A 465 -38.84 3.86 -24.48
N ARG A 466 -37.55 3.55 -24.71
CA ARG A 466 -36.63 4.40 -25.49
C ARG A 466 -36.20 3.68 -26.76
N ILE A 467 -36.11 4.42 -27.87
CA ILE A 467 -35.50 3.90 -29.10
C ILE A 467 -34.08 3.44 -28.79
N VAL A 468 -33.69 2.28 -29.34
CA VAL A 468 -32.30 1.82 -29.24
C VAL A 468 -31.41 2.84 -29.97
N PRO A 469 -30.53 3.57 -29.27
CA PRO A 469 -29.86 4.72 -29.84
C PRO A 469 -28.73 4.30 -30.79
N GLN A 470 -28.49 5.11 -31.83
CA GLN A 470 -27.47 4.90 -32.85
C GLN A 470 -26.08 4.61 -32.28
N SER A 471 -25.69 5.33 -31.23
CA SER A 471 -24.40 5.17 -30.55
C SER A 471 -24.16 3.76 -30.01
N GLN A 472 -25.21 2.96 -29.80
CA GLN A 472 -25.12 1.59 -29.29
C GLN A 472 -25.21 0.53 -30.39
N LEU A 473 -25.39 0.91 -31.65
CA LEU A 473 -25.60 0.02 -32.77
C LEU A 473 -24.41 0.04 -33.73
N TYR A 474 -23.83 -1.12 -33.99
CA TYR A 474 -22.69 -1.28 -34.87
C TYR A 474 -23.09 -2.16 -36.06
N PRO A 475 -22.94 -1.68 -37.31
CA PRO A 475 -23.44 -2.42 -38.46
C PRO A 475 -22.62 -3.69 -38.68
N ALA A 476 -23.28 -4.76 -39.09
CA ALA A 476 -22.60 -5.96 -39.54
C ALA A 476 -21.71 -5.64 -40.78
N PRO A 477 -20.60 -6.39 -40.98
CA PRO A 477 -19.72 -6.21 -42.13
C PRO A 477 -20.42 -6.30 -43.49
#